data_AF-A0A0S7Z743-F1
#
_entry.id   AF-A0A0S7Z743-F1
#
_cell.length_a   1.000
_cell.length_b   1.000
_cell.length_c   1.000
_cell.angle_alpha   90.00
_cell.angle_beta   90.00
_cell.angle_gamma   90.00
#
_symmetry.space_group_name_H-M   'P 1'
#
loop_
_entity.id
_entity.type
_entity.pdbx_description
1 polymer ?
#
loop_
_entity_poly.entity_id
_entity_poly.type
_entity_poly.pdbx_seq_one_letter_code
_entity_poly.pdbx_strand_id
1 'polypeptide(L)'
;MRAPREPRASSALRSLSDRLAVPLPAKTRLLEEIASDLRSLSRRFVSDGLTPEEARRRAADALLPDDETLAWLDRIHASGYRRVTERWSAERLRLAERILLVCCFVALVLVEARAILAADVTRYASPFLWIVVAAGAAVATAVAWNGFTLWVKGEHARPRRAMRSLLALSAAPVGVALAGTWFDVFRLAALLQQRPALADVMVVRALIQDAAMLSIAILFALVGAVGWLVFTQWMAVQEHAHRRALNMDVYPDKEV
;
A
#
# COMPACT_ATOMS: atom_id res chain seq x y z
N MET A 1 -38.47 5.05 -8.29
CA MET A 1 -38.43 4.38 -9.61
C MET A 1 -37.00 4.35 -10.11
N ARG A 2 -36.35 3.17 -10.16
CA ARG A 2 -35.04 3.02 -10.82
C ARG A 2 -35.31 2.91 -12.32
N ALA A 3 -34.74 3.81 -13.13
CA ALA A 3 -34.79 3.68 -14.58
C ALA A 3 -34.23 2.31 -15.00
N PRO A 4 -34.86 1.60 -15.95
CA PRO A 4 -34.35 0.33 -16.45
C PRO A 4 -32.90 0.53 -16.90
N ARG A 5 -31.97 -0.28 -16.35
CA ARG A 5 -30.56 -0.27 -16.76
C ARG A 5 -30.49 -0.80 -18.18
N GLU A 6 -30.21 0.07 -19.14
CA GLU A 6 -30.22 -0.26 -20.56
C GLU A 6 -29.05 -1.17 -20.96
N PRO A 7 -29.30 -2.37 -21.49
CA PRO A 7 -28.28 -3.41 -21.63
C PRO A 7 -27.22 -3.13 -22.71
N ARG A 8 -27.51 -2.36 -23.78
CA ARG A 8 -26.57 -2.16 -24.91
C ARG A 8 -25.54 -1.04 -24.71
N ALA A 9 -25.91 0.10 -24.13
CA ALA A 9 -24.91 1.11 -23.74
C ALA A 9 -23.89 0.53 -22.76
N SER A 10 -24.34 -0.42 -21.93
CA SER A 10 -23.48 -1.15 -21.00
C SER A 10 -22.52 -2.14 -21.67
N SER A 11 -22.82 -2.66 -22.87
CA SER A 11 -21.90 -3.57 -23.58
C SER A 11 -20.80 -2.80 -24.31
N ALA A 12 -21.14 -1.67 -24.92
CA ALA A 12 -20.17 -0.77 -25.55
C ALA A 12 -19.17 -0.20 -24.52
N LEU A 13 -19.66 0.27 -23.38
CA LEU A 13 -18.81 0.77 -22.28
C LEU A 13 -17.97 -0.34 -21.64
N ARG A 14 -18.47 -1.59 -21.58
CA ARG A 14 -17.69 -2.74 -21.14
C ARG A 14 -16.55 -3.05 -22.10
N SER A 15 -16.83 -3.13 -23.40
CA SER A 15 -15.80 -3.31 -24.44
C SER A 15 -14.75 -2.19 -24.40
N LEU A 16 -15.18 -0.94 -24.24
CA LEU A 16 -14.29 0.20 -24.09
C LEU A 16 -13.46 0.10 -22.81
N SER A 17 -14.07 -0.28 -21.69
CA SER A 17 -13.36 -0.53 -20.44
C SER A 17 -12.28 -1.58 -20.64
N ASP A 18 -12.56 -2.70 -21.31
CA ASP A 18 -11.59 -3.77 -21.50
C ASP A 18 -10.40 -3.34 -22.36
N ARG A 19 -10.62 -2.44 -23.33
CA ARG A 19 -9.57 -1.89 -24.21
C ARG A 19 -8.80 -0.72 -23.60
N LEU A 20 -9.37 0.00 -22.64
CA LEU A 20 -8.74 1.16 -22.02
C LEU A 20 -7.70 0.74 -20.96
N ALA A 21 -6.42 0.89 -21.29
CA ALA A 21 -5.27 0.57 -20.42
C ALA A 21 -4.91 1.68 -19.40
N VAL A 22 -5.84 2.58 -19.11
CA VAL A 22 -5.66 3.70 -18.18
C VAL A 22 -5.80 3.22 -16.73
N PRO A 23 -4.95 3.66 -15.79
CA PRO A 23 -5.06 3.29 -14.38
C PRO A 23 -6.35 3.79 -13.73
N LEU A 24 -6.82 3.07 -12.72
CA LEU A 24 -7.83 3.58 -11.79
C LEU A 24 -7.18 4.66 -10.91
N PRO A 25 -7.82 5.83 -10.66
CA PRO A 25 -9.23 6.17 -10.86
C PRO A 25 -9.55 6.92 -12.19
N ALA A 26 -8.56 7.17 -13.04
CA ALA A 26 -8.78 7.93 -14.28
C ALA A 26 -9.70 7.19 -15.26
N LYS A 27 -9.58 5.86 -15.35
CA LYS A 27 -10.46 5.00 -16.16
C LYS A 27 -11.94 5.12 -15.79
N THR A 28 -12.28 5.14 -14.50
CA THR A 28 -13.68 5.27 -14.06
C THR A 28 -14.25 6.63 -14.41
N ARG A 29 -13.48 7.70 -14.21
CA ARG A 29 -13.91 9.07 -14.57
C ARG A 29 -14.16 9.20 -16.09
N LEU A 30 -13.25 8.68 -16.91
CA LEU A 30 -13.39 8.71 -18.37
C LEU A 30 -14.64 7.92 -18.84
N LEU A 31 -14.87 6.74 -18.29
CA LEU A 31 -16.04 5.92 -18.63
C LEU A 31 -17.36 6.59 -18.20
N GLU A 32 -17.39 7.29 -17.07
CA GLU A 32 -18.54 8.06 -16.61
C GLU A 32 -18.84 9.26 -17.51
N GLU A 33 -17.81 9.97 -17.94
CA GLU A 33 -17.91 11.11 -18.86
C GLU A 33 -18.45 10.66 -20.23
N ILE A 34 -17.86 9.61 -20.81
CA ILE A 34 -18.33 9.01 -22.07
C ILE A 34 -19.77 8.48 -21.94
N ALA A 35 -20.13 7.87 -20.80
CA ALA A 35 -21.50 7.43 -20.56
C ALA A 35 -22.48 8.61 -20.46
N SER A 36 -22.04 9.74 -19.91
CA SER A 36 -22.82 10.98 -19.89
C SER A 36 -23.06 11.51 -21.29
N ASP A 37 -22.00 11.59 -22.10
CA ASP A 37 -22.04 12.11 -23.46
C ASP A 37 -22.87 11.24 -24.40
N LEU A 38 -22.74 9.91 -24.28
CA LEU A 38 -23.58 8.96 -25.03
C LEU A 38 -25.06 9.16 -24.74
N ARG A 39 -25.44 9.41 -23.48
CA ARG A 39 -26.84 9.68 -23.11
C ARG A 39 -27.32 11.03 -23.61
N SER A 40 -26.46 12.04 -23.60
CA SER A 40 -26.80 13.38 -24.11
C SER A 40 -26.98 13.36 -25.63
N LEU A 41 -26.07 12.70 -26.35
CA LEU A 41 -26.11 12.58 -27.80
C LEU A 41 -27.28 11.68 -28.28
N SER A 42 -27.54 10.57 -27.58
CA SER A 42 -28.70 9.73 -27.89
C SER A 42 -30.03 10.48 -27.69
N ARG A 43 -30.18 11.26 -26.61
CA ARG A 43 -31.37 12.10 -26.39
C ARG A 43 -31.59 13.11 -27.51
N ARG A 44 -30.50 13.71 -28.00
CA ARG A 44 -30.54 14.62 -29.15
C ARG A 44 -31.00 13.90 -30.43
N PHE A 45 -30.47 12.71 -30.73
CA PHE A 45 -30.92 11.96 -31.90
C PHE A 45 -32.39 11.52 -31.82
N VAL A 46 -32.89 11.22 -30.62
CA VAL A 46 -34.32 10.95 -30.41
C VAL A 46 -35.16 12.21 -30.67
N SER A 47 -34.72 13.39 -30.20
CA SER A 47 -35.42 14.65 -30.51
C SER A 47 -35.42 14.98 -32.00
N ASP A 48 -34.41 14.52 -32.74
CA ASP A 48 -34.30 14.66 -34.19
C ASP A 48 -35.12 13.62 -34.97
N GLY A 49 -35.93 12.79 -34.28
CA GLY A 49 -36.88 11.86 -34.88
C GLY A 49 -36.37 10.43 -35.07
N LEU A 50 -35.17 10.09 -34.58
CA LEU A 50 -34.70 8.70 -34.60
C LEU A 50 -35.39 7.87 -33.51
N THR A 51 -35.54 6.57 -33.77
CA THR A 51 -35.94 5.62 -32.73
C THR A 51 -34.86 5.56 -31.64
N PRO A 52 -35.21 5.29 -30.37
CA PRO A 52 -34.23 5.21 -29.28
C PRO A 52 -33.06 4.25 -29.56
N GLU A 53 -33.35 3.10 -30.18
CA GLU A 53 -32.35 2.11 -30.54
C GLU A 53 -31.37 2.63 -31.62
N GLU A 54 -31.87 3.28 -32.67
CA GLU A 54 -31.02 3.82 -33.73
C GLU A 54 -30.24 5.05 -33.25
N ALA A 55 -30.87 5.89 -32.43
CA ALA A 55 -30.23 7.03 -31.75
C ALA A 55 -29.04 6.57 -30.88
N ARG A 56 -29.19 5.49 -30.13
CA ARG A 56 -28.10 4.91 -29.33
C ARG A 56 -26.98 4.36 -30.21
N ARG A 57 -27.32 3.66 -31.30
CA ARG A 57 -26.34 3.12 -32.24
C ARG A 57 -25.50 4.24 -32.86
N ARG A 58 -26.17 5.26 -33.41
CA ARG A 58 -25.55 6.46 -33.97
C ARG A 58 -24.69 7.21 -32.95
N ALA A 59 -25.14 7.31 -31.70
CA ALA A 59 -24.36 7.94 -30.64
C ALA A 59 -23.10 7.15 -30.29
N ALA A 60 -23.19 5.81 -30.22
CA ALA A 60 -22.04 4.95 -30.00
C ALA A 60 -21.04 5.04 -31.17
N ASP A 61 -21.53 4.98 -32.42
CA ASP A 61 -20.70 5.08 -33.62
C ASP A 61 -19.99 6.44 -33.73
N ALA A 62 -20.62 7.52 -33.25
CA ALA A 62 -20.05 8.87 -33.32
C ALA A 62 -19.07 9.19 -32.17
N LEU A 63 -19.24 8.58 -31.00
CA LEU A 63 -18.56 8.99 -29.78
C LEU A 63 -17.54 7.96 -29.25
N LEU A 64 -17.65 6.69 -29.65
CA LEU A 64 -16.67 5.69 -29.24
C LEU A 64 -15.36 5.91 -30.00
N PRO A 65 -14.24 6.12 -29.30
CA PRO A 65 -12.96 6.30 -29.94
C PRO A 65 -12.54 5.03 -30.70
N ASP A 66 -11.91 5.24 -31.85
CA ASP A 66 -11.24 4.18 -32.60
C ASP A 66 -9.96 3.70 -31.88
N ASP A 67 -9.39 2.58 -32.37
CA ASP A 67 -8.17 2.01 -31.79
C ASP A 67 -6.99 3.00 -31.76
N GLU A 68 -6.90 3.86 -32.78
CA GLU A 68 -5.84 4.85 -32.88
C GLU A 68 -5.97 5.94 -31.80
N THR A 69 -7.18 6.46 -31.60
CA THR A 69 -7.48 7.44 -30.55
C THR A 69 -7.24 6.84 -29.17
N LEU A 70 -7.61 5.58 -28.95
CA LEU A 70 -7.33 4.88 -27.69
C LEU A 70 -5.82 4.74 -27.43
N ALA A 71 -5.04 4.37 -28.45
CA ALA A 71 -3.58 4.28 -28.35
C ALA A 71 -2.91 5.64 -28.09
N TRP A 72 -3.51 6.73 -28.58
CA TRP A 72 -3.04 8.08 -28.30
C TRP A 72 -3.37 8.54 -26.89
N LEU A 73 -4.60 8.28 -26.43
CA LEU A 73 -5.04 8.53 -25.05
C LEU A 73 -4.16 7.78 -24.04
N ASP A 74 -3.80 6.53 -24.33
CA ASP A 74 -2.91 5.75 -23.48
C ASP A 74 -1.50 6.36 -23.44
N ARG A 75 -0.97 6.82 -24.58
CA ARG A 75 0.34 7.48 -24.65
C ARG A 75 0.42 8.78 -23.84
N ILE A 76 -0.65 9.55 -23.78
CA ILE A 76 -0.69 10.80 -23.00
C ILE A 76 -0.81 10.52 -21.52
N HIS A 77 -1.65 9.55 -21.15
CA HIS A 77 -1.88 9.20 -19.75
C HIS A 77 -0.83 8.24 -19.18
N ALA A 78 0.08 7.72 -20.01
CA ALA A 78 1.24 6.98 -19.57
C ALA A 78 2.16 7.91 -18.75
N SER A 79 2.17 7.69 -17.43
CA SER A 79 3.09 8.33 -16.51
C SER A 79 4.54 8.16 -17.00
N GLY A 80 5.42 9.12 -16.72
CA GLY A 80 6.84 9.00 -17.08
C GLY A 80 7.46 7.70 -16.55
N TYR A 81 6.97 7.21 -15.41
CA TYR A 81 7.26 5.89 -14.88
C TYR A 81 6.88 4.77 -15.85
N ARG A 82 5.63 4.73 -16.34
CA ARG A 82 5.14 3.70 -17.28
C ARG A 82 5.95 3.68 -18.59
N ARG A 83 6.33 4.83 -19.14
CA ARG A 83 7.17 4.89 -20.36
C ARG A 83 8.54 4.25 -20.17
N VAL A 84 9.13 4.40 -18.99
CA VAL A 84 10.44 3.80 -18.68
C VAL A 84 10.29 2.31 -18.39
N THR A 85 9.18 1.91 -17.75
CA THR A 85 8.96 0.54 -17.28
C THR A 85 8.25 -0.35 -18.30
N GLU A 86 7.67 0.18 -19.37
CA GLU A 86 7.05 -0.57 -20.47
C GLU A 86 8.01 -1.54 -21.17
N ARG A 87 9.32 -1.25 -21.13
CA ARG A 87 10.35 -2.14 -21.68
C ARG A 87 10.61 -3.37 -20.79
N TRP A 88 10.07 -3.38 -19.58
CA TRP A 88 10.31 -4.39 -18.57
C TRP A 88 9.05 -5.22 -18.42
N SER A 89 9.19 -6.55 -18.38
CA SER A 89 8.04 -7.38 -18.04
C SER A 89 7.52 -7.00 -16.65
N ALA A 90 6.20 -7.05 -16.45
CA ALA A 90 5.58 -6.68 -15.17
C ALA A 90 6.17 -7.49 -13.98
N GLU A 91 6.62 -8.72 -14.22
CA GLU A 91 7.33 -9.53 -13.23
C GLU A 91 8.70 -8.95 -12.86
N ARG A 92 9.49 -8.51 -13.84
CA ARG A 92 10.81 -7.89 -13.60
C ARG A 92 10.66 -6.57 -12.87
N LEU A 93 9.64 -5.77 -13.21
CA LEU A 93 9.39 -4.51 -12.51
C LEU A 93 9.02 -4.76 -11.05
N ARG A 94 8.09 -5.67 -10.78
CA ARG A 94 7.72 -6.04 -9.40
C ARG A 94 8.90 -6.59 -8.62
N LEU A 95 9.76 -7.38 -9.26
CA LEU A 95 10.99 -7.87 -8.64
C LEU A 95 11.94 -6.71 -8.30
N ALA A 96 12.16 -5.79 -9.23
CA ALA A 96 13.01 -4.62 -9.03
C ALA A 96 12.47 -3.69 -7.93
N GLU A 97 11.16 -3.42 -7.91
CA GLU A 97 10.49 -2.66 -6.84
C GLU A 97 10.70 -3.32 -5.48
N ARG A 98 10.54 -4.65 -5.39
CA ARG A 98 10.78 -5.41 -4.16
C ARG A 98 12.22 -5.34 -3.70
N ILE A 99 13.18 -5.54 -4.62
CA ILE A 99 14.61 -5.44 -4.30
C ILE A 99 14.94 -4.03 -3.82
N LEU A 100 14.46 -2.99 -4.53
CA LEU A 100 14.68 -1.60 -4.14
C LEU A 100 14.11 -1.30 -2.76
N LEU A 101 12.89 -1.75 -2.46
CA LEU A 101 12.28 -1.58 -1.14
C LEU A 101 13.11 -2.26 -0.04
N VAL A 102 13.58 -3.48 -0.28
CA VAL A 102 14.45 -4.20 0.67
C VAL A 102 15.78 -3.47 0.84
N CYS A 103 16.41 -3.01 -0.24
CA CYS A 103 17.65 -2.23 -0.18
C CYS A 103 17.48 -0.92 0.58
N CYS A 104 16.42 -0.16 0.30
CA CYS A 104 16.10 1.07 1.02
C CYS A 104 15.86 0.81 2.51
N PHE A 105 15.13 -0.26 2.83
CA PHE A 105 14.89 -0.68 4.21
C PHE A 105 16.18 -1.06 4.95
N VAL A 106 17.04 -1.87 4.32
CA VAL A 106 18.35 -2.25 4.89
C VAL A 106 19.24 -1.03 5.09
N ALA A 107 19.30 -0.12 4.10
CA ALA A 107 20.06 1.12 4.21
C ALA A 107 19.57 1.98 5.38
N LEU A 108 18.24 2.14 5.53
CA LEU A 108 17.64 2.86 6.65
C LEU A 108 18.02 2.24 8.00
N VAL A 109 17.90 0.92 8.14
CA VAL A 109 18.29 0.19 9.36
C VAL A 109 19.77 0.41 9.70
N LEU A 110 20.65 0.35 8.70
CA LEU A 110 22.09 0.54 8.92
C LEU A 110 22.43 1.98 9.33
N VAL A 111 21.80 2.97 8.71
CA VAL A 111 21.98 4.39 9.05
C VAL A 111 21.50 4.66 10.48
N GLU A 112 20.31 4.19 10.84
CA GLU A 112 19.76 4.33 12.19
C GLU A 112 20.61 3.60 13.24
N ALA A 113 20.99 2.35 12.97
CA ALA A 113 21.85 1.58 13.88
C ALA A 113 23.18 2.30 14.14
N ARG A 114 23.80 2.87 13.09
CA ARG A 114 25.01 3.68 13.23
C ARG A 114 24.76 4.95 14.04
N ALA A 115 23.66 5.65 13.80
CA ALA A 115 23.29 6.87 14.54
C ALA A 115 23.10 6.58 16.04
N ILE A 116 22.42 5.48 16.37
CA ILE A 116 22.20 5.03 17.76
C ILE A 116 23.53 4.69 18.44
N LEU A 117 24.42 3.97 17.75
CA LEU A 117 25.75 3.64 18.26
C LEU A 117 26.62 4.89 18.48
N ALA A 118 26.50 5.89 17.61
CA ALA A 118 27.27 7.13 17.70
C ALA A 118 26.75 8.10 18.78
N ALA A 119 25.46 8.07 19.09
CA ALA A 119 24.82 9.04 19.98
C ALA A 119 24.94 8.72 21.48
N ASP A 120 25.71 7.70 21.89
CA ASP A 120 25.88 7.29 23.30
C ASP A 120 24.54 7.15 24.04
N VAL A 121 23.47 6.75 23.33
CA VAL A 121 22.08 6.76 23.81
C VAL A 121 21.92 5.92 25.08
N THR A 122 22.78 4.91 25.26
CA THR A 122 22.82 4.02 26.42
C THR A 122 23.23 4.73 27.71
N ARG A 123 24.05 5.79 27.63
CA ARG A 123 24.59 6.46 28.82
C ARG A 123 23.50 7.15 29.64
N TYR A 124 22.40 7.53 28.99
CA TYR A 124 21.30 8.25 29.61
C TYR A 124 19.93 7.76 29.15
N ALA A 125 19.82 6.45 28.88
CA ALA A 125 18.59 5.84 28.40
C ALA A 125 17.42 6.09 29.37
N SER A 126 16.30 6.57 28.84
CA SER A 126 15.02 6.52 29.54
C SER A 126 14.67 5.05 29.85
N PRO A 127 14.07 4.72 31.01
CA PRO A 127 13.60 3.36 31.29
C PRO A 127 12.68 2.80 30.19
N PHE A 128 11.91 3.66 29.54
CA PHE A 128 11.04 3.29 28.43
C PHE A 128 11.80 2.81 27.20
N LEU A 129 13.03 3.28 26.97
CA LEU A 129 13.86 2.83 25.86
C LEU A 129 14.09 1.32 25.93
N TRP A 130 14.37 0.78 27.11
CA TRP A 130 14.58 -0.65 27.29
C TRP A 130 13.31 -1.47 27.01
N ILE A 131 12.14 -0.94 27.38
CA ILE A 131 10.85 -1.56 27.08
C ILE A 131 10.60 -1.54 25.56
N VAL A 132 10.90 -0.43 24.89
CA VAL A 132 10.81 -0.31 23.42
C VAL A 132 11.74 -1.32 22.74
N VAL A 133 12.99 -1.44 23.20
CA VAL A 133 13.96 -2.42 22.67
C VAL A 133 13.49 -3.85 22.90
N ALA A 134 12.96 -4.17 24.08
CA ALA A 134 12.41 -5.50 24.36
C ALA A 134 11.21 -5.83 23.48
N ALA A 135 10.28 -4.87 23.30
CA ALA A 135 9.14 -5.02 22.40
C ALA A 135 9.59 -5.18 20.95
N GLY A 136 10.59 -4.41 20.52
CA GLY A 136 11.21 -4.51 19.21
C GLY A 136 11.89 -5.85 18.95
N ALA A 137 12.60 -6.38 19.94
CA ALA A 137 13.19 -7.72 19.89
C ALA A 137 12.11 -8.80 19.75
N ALA A 138 10.97 -8.64 20.43
CA ALA A 138 9.82 -9.53 20.25
C ALA A 138 9.24 -9.47 18.83
N VAL A 139 9.13 -8.28 18.23
CA VAL A 139 8.74 -8.10 16.82
C VAL A 139 9.72 -8.82 15.89
N ALA A 140 11.02 -8.57 16.04
CA ALA A 140 12.06 -9.17 15.21
C ALA A 140 12.06 -10.71 15.32
N THR A 141 11.91 -11.23 16.54
CA THR A 141 11.79 -12.67 16.80
C THR A 141 10.54 -13.25 16.15
N ALA A 142 9.40 -12.56 16.25
CA ALA A 142 8.16 -13.00 15.62
C ALA A 142 8.28 -13.03 14.09
N VAL A 143 8.93 -12.03 13.48
CA VAL A 143 9.22 -12.01 12.04
C VAL A 143 10.13 -13.18 11.66
N ALA A 144 11.25 -13.37 12.36
CA ALA A 144 12.19 -14.45 12.09
C ALA A 144 11.53 -15.83 12.25
N TRP A 145 10.74 -16.01 13.31
CA TRP A 145 10.01 -17.25 13.57
C TRP A 145 9.00 -17.55 12.46
N ASN A 146 8.18 -16.58 12.07
CA ASN A 146 7.23 -16.75 10.96
C ASN A 146 7.95 -17.07 9.65
N GLY A 147 9.08 -16.41 9.38
CA GLY A 147 9.90 -16.72 8.23
C GLY A 147 10.42 -18.15 8.26
N PHE A 148 10.99 -18.58 9.39
CA PHE A 148 11.46 -19.95 9.58
C PHE A 148 10.33 -20.98 9.38
N THR A 149 9.15 -20.76 9.97
CA THR A 149 8.01 -21.68 9.81
C THR A 149 7.52 -21.76 8.36
N LEU A 150 7.54 -20.66 7.62
CA LEU A 150 7.06 -20.62 6.23
C LEU A 150 8.09 -21.22 5.26
N TRP A 151 9.37 -20.85 5.37
CA TRP A 151 10.39 -21.25 4.40
C TRP A 151 11.07 -22.57 4.72
N VAL A 152 11.33 -22.87 6.00
CA VAL A 152 12.07 -24.07 6.39
C VAL A 152 11.14 -25.23 6.69
N LYS A 153 10.07 -24.98 7.47
CA LYS A 153 9.12 -26.04 7.83
C LYS A 153 8.02 -26.28 6.80
N GLY A 154 7.72 -25.29 5.95
CA GLY A 154 6.62 -25.39 4.99
C GLY A 154 5.25 -25.54 5.66
N GLU A 155 5.08 -25.06 6.89
CA GLU A 155 3.81 -25.15 7.61
C GLU A 155 2.87 -24.01 7.19
N HIS A 156 1.80 -24.34 6.46
CA HIS A 156 0.83 -23.37 5.92
C HIS A 156 -0.52 -23.36 6.64
N ALA A 157 -0.64 -24.06 7.78
CA ALA A 157 -1.95 -24.37 8.36
C ALA A 157 -2.72 -23.16 8.92
N ARG A 158 -2.04 -22.09 9.39
CA ARG A 158 -2.69 -20.93 10.07
C ARG A 158 -2.05 -19.56 9.85
N PRO A 159 -1.62 -19.17 8.64
CA PRO A 159 -0.79 -17.99 8.47
C PRO A 159 -1.53 -16.67 8.70
N ARG A 160 -2.84 -16.60 8.41
CA ARG A 160 -3.65 -15.37 8.58
C ARG A 160 -3.68 -14.86 10.02
N ARG A 161 -3.73 -15.75 11.02
CA ARG A 161 -3.76 -15.35 12.44
C ARG A 161 -2.41 -14.80 12.88
N ALA A 162 -1.33 -15.48 12.50
CA ALA A 162 0.03 -15.08 12.84
C ALA A 162 0.39 -13.71 12.23
N MET A 163 -0.09 -13.43 11.02
CA MET A 163 0.11 -12.15 10.36
C MET A 163 -0.62 -10.99 11.05
N ARG A 164 -1.87 -11.19 11.51
CA ARG A 164 -2.60 -10.15 12.26
C ARG A 164 -1.91 -9.82 13.58
N SER A 165 -1.41 -10.83 14.29
CA SER A 165 -0.63 -10.59 15.51
C SER A 165 0.66 -9.83 15.24
N LEU A 166 1.28 -10.02 14.07
CA LEU A 166 2.52 -9.34 13.72
C LEU A 166 2.32 -7.83 13.57
N LEU A 167 1.23 -7.39 12.90
CA LEU A 167 0.89 -5.96 12.83
C LEU A 167 0.59 -5.37 14.21
N ALA A 168 -0.19 -6.07 15.03
CA ALA A 168 -0.49 -5.61 16.39
C ALA A 168 0.79 -5.49 17.25
N LEU A 169 1.67 -6.48 17.16
CA LEU A 169 2.96 -6.48 17.85
C LEU A 169 3.88 -5.37 17.34
N SER A 170 3.83 -5.03 16.05
CA SER A 170 4.61 -3.95 15.44
C SER A 170 4.17 -2.56 15.91
N ALA A 171 2.89 -2.40 16.27
CA ALA A 171 2.37 -1.14 16.81
C ALA A 171 2.74 -0.94 18.29
N ALA A 172 3.04 -2.00 19.03
CA ALA A 172 3.32 -1.94 20.46
C ALA A 172 4.56 -1.08 20.81
N PRO A 173 5.74 -1.22 20.16
CA PRO A 173 6.88 -0.35 20.39
C PRO A 173 6.57 1.14 20.24
N VAL A 174 5.76 1.51 19.24
CA VAL A 174 5.35 2.90 19.00
C VAL A 174 4.46 3.40 20.13
N GLY A 175 3.48 2.59 20.56
CA GLY A 175 2.64 2.93 21.71
C GLY A 175 3.44 3.13 23.00
N VAL A 176 4.43 2.26 23.26
CA VAL A 176 5.32 2.38 24.42
C VAL A 176 6.20 3.63 24.32
N ALA A 177 6.76 3.93 23.16
CA ALA A 177 7.59 5.12 22.96
C ALA A 177 6.77 6.41 23.14
N LEU A 178 5.56 6.48 22.59
CA LEU A 178 4.67 7.64 22.77
C LEU A 178 4.31 7.84 24.26
N ALA A 179 3.97 6.76 24.97
CA ALA A 179 3.71 6.83 26.41
C ALA A 179 4.96 7.24 27.21
N GLY A 180 6.14 6.75 26.82
CA GLY A 180 7.42 7.12 27.42
C GLY A 180 7.74 8.60 27.23
N THR A 181 7.63 9.11 26.00
CA THR A 181 7.86 10.53 25.69
C THR A 181 6.90 11.43 26.44
N TRP A 182 5.61 11.05 26.50
CA TRP A 182 4.63 11.78 27.29
C TRP A 182 5.02 11.86 28.77
N PHE A 183 5.44 10.74 29.35
CA PHE A 183 5.92 10.68 30.73
C PHE A 183 7.20 11.51 30.94
N ASP A 184 8.16 11.42 30.03
CA ASP A 184 9.43 12.15 30.10
C ASP A 184 9.23 13.67 30.00
N VAL A 185 8.26 14.14 29.20
CA VAL A 185 7.85 15.55 29.15
C VAL A 185 7.30 16.03 30.50
N PHE A 186 6.41 15.26 31.14
CA PHE A 186 5.90 15.62 32.48
C PHE A 186 7.01 15.64 33.53
N ARG A 187 7.90 14.65 33.48
CA ARG A 187 9.06 14.59 34.38
C ARG A 187 9.98 15.80 34.18
N LEU A 188 10.22 16.18 32.92
CA LEU A 188 11.02 17.35 32.58
C LEU A 188 10.37 18.63 33.11
N ALA A 189 9.06 18.82 32.91
CA ALA A 189 8.34 19.98 33.42
C ALA A 189 8.47 20.12 34.95
N ALA A 190 8.35 19.00 35.69
CA ALA A 190 8.55 18.98 37.14
C ALA A 190 9.99 19.35 37.55
N LEU A 191 11.00 18.88 36.81
CA LEU A 191 12.41 19.20 37.06
C LEU A 191 12.74 20.67 36.75
N LEU A 192 12.16 21.23 35.69
CA LEU A 192 12.35 22.63 35.31
C LEU A 192 11.78 23.60 36.35
N GLN A 193 10.65 23.25 36.98
CA GLN A 193 10.09 24.02 38.09
C GLN A 193 11.05 24.06 39.30
N GLN A 194 11.76 22.97 39.57
CA GLN A 194 12.72 22.90 40.68
C GLN A 194 14.07 23.55 40.34
N ARG A 195 14.48 23.55 39.07
CA ARG A 195 15.82 23.96 38.63
C ARG A 195 15.78 24.76 37.31
N PRO A 196 15.21 25.98 37.30
CA PRO A 196 15.04 26.76 36.07
C PRO A 196 16.37 27.16 35.41
N ALA A 197 17.45 27.31 36.19
CA ALA A 197 18.77 27.66 35.68
C ALA A 197 19.40 26.63 34.73
N LEU A 198 18.87 25.38 34.69
CA LEU A 198 19.36 24.32 33.82
C LEU A 198 18.45 24.07 32.60
N ALA A 199 17.47 24.93 32.37
CA ALA A 199 16.42 24.68 31.38
C ALA A 199 16.97 24.41 29.97
N ASP A 200 17.88 25.25 29.50
CA ASP A 200 18.42 25.17 28.14
C ASP A 200 19.08 23.81 27.85
N VAL A 201 19.88 23.31 28.80
CA VAL A 201 20.61 22.04 28.64
C VAL A 201 19.67 20.84 28.82
N MET A 202 18.73 20.92 29.76
CA MET A 202 17.82 19.80 30.05
C MET A 202 16.79 19.57 28.94
N VAL A 203 16.25 20.64 28.34
CA VAL A 203 15.26 20.54 27.27
C VAL A 203 15.87 19.92 26.01
N VAL A 204 17.02 20.42 25.55
CA VAL A 204 17.68 19.89 24.35
C VAL A 204 18.01 18.41 24.52
N ARG A 205 18.51 18.03 25.69
CA ARG A 205 18.86 16.64 25.98
C ARG A 205 17.64 15.73 26.03
N ALA A 206 16.56 16.14 26.68
CA ALA A 206 15.32 15.37 26.71
C ALA A 206 14.77 15.18 25.29
N LEU A 207 14.79 16.23 24.47
CA LEU A 207 14.32 16.18 23.09
C LEU A 207 15.12 15.22 22.21
N ILE A 208 16.46 15.19 22.37
CA ILE A 208 17.32 14.21 21.68
C ILE A 208 16.98 12.78 22.12
N GLN A 209 16.76 12.55 23.42
CA GLN A 209 16.43 11.23 23.96
C GLN A 209 15.07 10.72 23.47
N ASP A 210 14.05 11.58 23.51
CA ASP A 210 12.71 11.26 23.03
C ASP A 210 12.70 11.01 21.52
N ALA A 211 13.41 11.83 20.75
CA ALA A 211 13.58 11.62 19.31
C ALA A 211 14.26 10.29 19.00
N ALA A 212 15.33 9.93 19.73
CA ALA A 212 16.01 8.65 19.55
C ALA A 212 15.10 7.46 19.89
N MET A 213 14.35 7.54 20.99
CA MET A 213 13.40 6.49 21.39
C MET A 213 12.28 6.31 20.36
N LEU A 214 11.70 7.39 19.85
CA LEU A 214 10.68 7.35 18.81
C LEU A 214 11.24 6.80 17.49
N SER A 215 12.45 7.20 17.10
CA SER A 215 13.12 6.65 15.91
C SER A 215 13.27 5.13 16.00
N ILE A 216 13.80 4.63 17.12
CA ILE A 216 13.96 3.20 17.38
C ILE A 216 12.61 2.46 17.33
N ALA A 217 11.56 3.03 17.92
CA ALA A 217 10.23 2.44 17.90
C ALA A 217 9.64 2.36 16.50
N ILE A 218 9.78 3.43 15.69
CA ILE A 218 9.36 3.46 14.28
C ILE A 218 10.14 2.42 13.48
N LEU A 219 11.45 2.28 13.72
CA LEU A 219 12.27 1.28 13.05
C LEU A 219 11.75 -0.14 13.30
N PHE A 220 11.46 -0.50 14.55
CA PHE A 220 10.88 -1.80 14.88
C PHE A 220 9.48 -2.00 14.28
N ALA A 221 8.65 -0.95 14.26
CA ALA A 221 7.35 -1.02 13.60
C ALA A 221 7.49 -1.26 12.09
N LEU A 222 8.47 -0.63 11.44
CA LEU A 222 8.77 -0.85 10.03
C LEU A 222 9.28 -2.27 9.77
N VAL A 223 10.17 -2.82 10.61
CA VAL A 223 10.62 -4.22 10.52
C VAL A 223 9.43 -5.16 10.49
N GLY A 224 8.49 -4.98 11.42
CA GLY A 224 7.30 -5.82 11.48
C GLY A 224 6.34 -5.59 10.31
N ALA A 225 6.08 -4.34 9.91
CA ALA A 225 5.23 -4.03 8.75
C ALA A 225 5.78 -4.61 7.43
N VAL A 226 7.10 -4.51 7.21
CA VAL A 226 7.78 -5.09 6.06
C VAL A 226 7.72 -6.61 6.11
N GLY A 227 7.99 -7.22 7.27
CA GLY A 227 7.84 -8.67 7.46
C GLY A 227 6.43 -9.15 7.12
N TRP A 228 5.41 -8.46 7.64
CA TRP A 228 4.01 -8.74 7.32
C TRP A 228 3.72 -8.66 5.82
N LEU A 229 4.19 -7.61 5.15
CA LEU A 229 3.98 -7.42 3.72
C LEU A 229 4.62 -8.55 2.91
N VAL A 230 5.87 -8.91 3.23
CA VAL A 230 6.61 -10.01 2.56
C VAL A 230 5.87 -11.33 2.72
N PHE A 231 5.41 -11.66 3.93
CA PHE A 231 4.64 -12.89 4.15
C PHE A 231 3.30 -12.89 3.40
N THR A 232 2.59 -11.75 3.39
CA THR A 232 1.32 -11.62 2.66
C THR A 232 1.51 -11.87 1.17
N GLN A 233 2.53 -11.26 0.59
CA GLN A 233 2.85 -11.39 -0.83
C GLN A 233 3.27 -12.82 -1.18
N TRP A 234 4.10 -13.45 -0.34
CA TRP A 234 4.56 -14.81 -0.57
C TRP A 234 3.40 -15.82 -0.54
N MET A 235 2.50 -15.70 0.44
CA MET A 235 1.31 -16.56 0.49
C MET A 235 0.41 -16.41 -0.73
N ALA A 236 0.21 -15.18 -1.21
CA ALA A 236 -0.58 -14.95 -2.42
C ALA A 236 0.03 -15.69 -3.62
N VAL A 237 1.36 -15.65 -3.76
CA VAL A 237 2.08 -16.39 -4.81
C VAL A 237 1.90 -17.90 -4.66
N GLN A 238 2.03 -18.44 -3.44
CA GLN A 238 1.85 -19.88 -3.19
C GLN A 238 0.41 -20.34 -3.44
N GLU A 239 -0.57 -19.53 -3.04
CA GLU A 239 -1.99 -19.83 -3.28
C GLU A 239 -2.29 -19.89 -4.78
N HIS A 240 -1.74 -18.96 -5.57
CA HIS A 240 -1.85 -19.01 -7.03
C HIS A 240 -1.16 -20.23 -7.64
N ALA A 241 0.05 -20.58 -7.19
CA ALA A 241 0.76 -21.77 -7.67
C ALA A 241 -0.01 -23.06 -7.34
N HIS A 242 -0.58 -23.16 -6.13
CA HIS A 242 -1.36 -24.31 -5.70
C HIS A 242 -2.67 -24.46 -6.48
N ARG A 243 -3.40 -23.36 -6.73
CA ARG A 243 -4.62 -23.37 -7.58
C ARG A 243 -4.34 -23.84 -9.00
N ARG A 244 -3.21 -23.40 -9.60
CA ARG A 244 -2.76 -23.88 -10.91
C ARG A 244 -2.42 -25.36 -10.91
N ALA A 245 -1.69 -25.84 -9.89
CA ALA A 245 -1.31 -27.25 -9.78
C ALA A 245 -2.54 -28.18 -9.66
N LEU A 246 -3.63 -27.69 -9.07
CA LEU A 246 -4.90 -28.40 -8.93
C LEU A 246 -5.85 -28.22 -10.13
N ASN A 247 -5.44 -27.54 -11.22
CA ASN A 247 -6.28 -27.18 -12.35
C ASN A 247 -7.58 -26.42 -11.98
N MET A 248 -7.64 -25.79 -10.81
CA MET A 248 -8.83 -25.04 -10.38
C MET A 248 -9.01 -23.70 -11.12
N ASP A 249 -8.00 -23.26 -11.87
CA ASP A 249 -8.09 -22.07 -12.73
C ASP A 249 -8.76 -22.36 -14.09
N VAL A 250 -9.14 -23.63 -14.39
CA VAL A 250 -9.70 -24.06 -15.69
C VAL A 250 -11.23 -24.00 -15.77
N TYR A 251 -11.92 -23.70 -14.67
CA TYR A 251 -13.36 -23.40 -14.70
C TYR A 251 -13.61 -21.92 -14.36
N PRO A 252 -13.42 -20.98 -15.31
CA PRO A 252 -14.27 -19.80 -15.29
C PRO A 252 -15.70 -20.32 -15.52
N ASP A 253 -16.60 -20.05 -14.56
CA ASP A 253 -18.04 -20.26 -14.71
C ASP A 253 -18.49 -19.79 -16.11
N LYS A 254 -18.61 -20.74 -17.03
CA LYS A 254 -19.30 -20.61 -18.31
C LYS A 254 -20.53 -21.50 -18.19
N GLU A 255 -21.43 -21.14 -17.30
CA GLU A 255 -22.80 -21.67 -17.11
C GLU A 255 -23.29 -20.94 -15.84
N VAL A 256 -24.20 -19.97 -15.84
CA VAL A 256 -25.46 -19.76 -16.59
C VAL A 256 -25.77 -18.27 -16.66
#